data_AF-A0A9N9KKH6-F1
#
_entry.id   AF-A0A9N9KKH6-F1
#
_cell.length_a   1.000
_cell.length_b   1.000
_cell.length_c   1.000
_cell.angle_alpha   90.00
_cell.angle_beta   90.00
_cell.angle_gamma   90.00
#
_symmetry.space_group_name_H-M   'P 1'
#
loop_
_entity.id
_entity.type
_entity.pdbx_description
1 polymer ?
#
loop_
_entity_poly.entity_id
_entity_poly.type
_entity_poly.pdbx_seq_one_letter_code
_entity_poly.pdbx_strand_id
1 'polypeptide(L)'
;MSWKHMDLSKYMIAGATFCGPIAMICDDKKVSMLQKQQPVKPTIYIYTSAGKLMGQLEWDKGCIIKMGWTDAEQLVVVMEDGYIRLYDIHGDFTQFSLGKV
;
A
#
# COMPACT_ATOMS: atom_id res chain seq x y z
N MET A 1 7.50 14.66 -10.70
CA MET A 1 6.46 14.05 -9.85
C MET A 1 5.11 14.63 -10.22
N SER A 2 4.19 13.81 -10.70
CA SER A 2 2.87 14.26 -11.20
C SER A 2 1.86 14.66 -10.11
N TRP A 3 2.17 14.45 -8.84
CA TRP A 3 1.31 14.81 -7.71
C TRP A 3 1.43 16.31 -7.40
N LYS A 4 0.40 17.10 -7.72
CA LYS A 4 0.43 18.56 -7.54
C LYS A 4 -0.04 19.05 -6.17
N HIS A 5 -0.94 18.32 -5.51
CA HIS A 5 -1.61 18.76 -4.26
C HIS A 5 -1.89 17.60 -3.29
N MET A 6 -0.95 16.67 -3.14
CA MET A 6 -1.16 15.49 -2.28
C MET A 6 -0.43 15.65 -0.95
N ASP A 7 -1.17 15.54 0.15
CA ASP A 7 -0.60 15.54 1.50
C ASP A 7 -0.14 14.13 1.87
N LEU A 8 1.16 13.87 1.67
CA LEU A 8 1.79 12.57 1.91
C LEU A 8 1.76 12.14 3.38
N SER A 9 1.56 13.08 4.32
CA SER A 9 1.54 12.75 5.76
C SER A 9 0.38 11.83 6.14
N LYS A 10 -0.69 11.83 5.34
CA LYS A 10 -1.90 11.01 5.52
C LYS A 10 -1.78 9.60 4.97
N TYR A 11 -0.67 9.28 4.29
CA TYR A 11 -0.52 8.00 3.61
C TYR A 11 0.62 7.18 4.19
N MET A 12 0.45 5.86 4.16
CA MET A 12 1.54 4.92 4.26
C MET A 12 2.12 4.70 2.86
N ILE A 13 3.43 4.87 2.71
CA ILE A 13 4.11 4.85 1.42
C ILE A 13 5.24 3.82 1.46
N ALA A 14 5.38 3.03 0.41
CA ALA A 14 6.51 2.13 0.18
C ALA A 14 7.06 2.35 -1.23
N GLY A 15 8.34 2.68 -1.35
CA GLY A 15 9.05 2.79 -2.64
C GLY A 15 9.89 1.54 -2.89
N ALA A 16 9.87 1.05 -4.12
CA ALA A 16 10.76 0.01 -4.58
C ALA A 16 12.20 0.55 -4.75
N THR A 17 13.16 -0.37 -4.76
CA THR A 17 14.56 -0.06 -5.05
C THR A 17 14.73 0.37 -6.52
N PHE A 18 15.89 0.93 -6.86
CA PHE A 18 16.26 1.26 -8.26
C PHE A 18 15.27 2.14 -9.06
N CYS A 19 14.62 3.10 -8.41
CA CYS A 19 13.63 3.98 -9.05
C CYS A 19 12.38 3.23 -9.56
N GLY A 20 12.08 2.09 -8.95
CA GLY A 20 10.89 1.29 -9.22
C GLY A 20 9.58 1.92 -8.70
N PRO A 21 8.50 1.13 -8.64
CA PRO A 21 7.18 1.62 -8.29
C PRO A 21 7.05 2.10 -6.83
N ILE A 22 6.04 2.93 -6.60
CA ILE A 22 5.68 3.49 -5.29
C ILE A 22 4.25 3.03 -4.96
N ALA A 23 4.10 2.27 -3.88
CA ALA A 23 2.82 1.88 -3.32
C ALA A 23 2.38 2.89 -2.25
N MET A 24 1.08 3.19 -2.21
CA MET A 24 0.51 4.17 -1.30
C MET A 24 -0.90 3.78 -0.88
N ILE A 25 -1.20 3.87 0.42
CA ILE A 25 -2.53 3.66 0.97
C ILE A 25 -2.82 4.72 2.03
N CYS A 26 -4.09 5.11 2.18
CA CYS A 26 -4.54 5.97 3.26
C CYS A 26 -4.22 5.33 4.62
N ASP A 27 -3.58 6.06 5.52
CA ASP A 27 -3.27 5.58 6.86
C ASP A 27 -4.46 5.87 7.78
N ASP A 28 -5.31 4.87 7.99
CA ASP A 28 -6.51 4.98 8.83
C ASP A 28 -6.21 5.48 10.26
N LYS A 29 -5.00 5.18 10.79
CA LYS A 29 -4.56 5.63 12.11
C LYS A 29 -4.31 7.14 12.15
N LYS A 30 -3.94 7.74 11.02
CA LYS A 30 -3.67 9.20 10.91
C LYS A 30 -4.87 10.00 10.43
N VAL A 31 -5.73 9.39 9.62
CA VAL A 31 -6.88 10.07 8.98
C VAL A 31 -8.06 10.21 9.94
N SER A 32 -8.19 9.32 10.92
CA SER A 32 -9.21 9.37 11.97
C SER A 32 -9.17 10.64 12.85
N MET A 33 -8.09 11.42 12.80
CA MET A 33 -7.99 12.68 13.56
C MET A 33 -8.47 13.93 12.82
N LEU A 34 -8.71 13.90 11.49
CA LEU A 34 -8.87 15.15 10.74
C LEU A 34 -10.19 15.37 10.00
N GLN A 35 -10.92 14.37 9.48
CA GLN A 35 -12.11 14.69 8.67
C GLN A 35 -13.23 13.63 8.74
N LYS A 36 -14.47 14.10 8.96
CA LYS A 36 -15.75 13.38 8.72
C LYS A 36 -15.97 13.12 7.21
N GLN A 37 -15.01 12.49 6.54
CA GLN A 37 -15.20 12.06 5.15
C GLN A 37 -15.80 10.65 5.13
N GLN A 38 -16.64 10.40 4.13
CA GLN A 38 -17.29 9.12 3.87
C GLN A 38 -16.26 7.97 3.93
N PRO A 39 -16.66 6.77 4.36
CA PRO A 39 -15.76 5.62 4.40
C PRO A 39 -15.25 5.33 2.98
N VAL A 40 -14.05 5.83 2.66
CA VAL A 40 -13.36 5.51 1.43
C VAL A 40 -12.88 4.08 1.59
N LYS A 41 -13.27 3.19 0.66
CA LYS A 41 -12.72 1.83 0.65
C LYS A 41 -11.20 1.91 0.63
N PRO A 42 -10.49 1.27 1.58
CA PRO A 42 -9.04 1.31 1.59
C PRO A 42 -8.53 0.78 0.25
N THR A 43 -7.67 1.55 -0.42
CA THR A 43 -7.18 1.20 -1.76
C THR A 43 -5.68 1.46 -1.78
N ILE A 44 -4.91 0.45 -2.17
CA ILE A 44 -3.48 0.60 -2.42
C ILE A 44 -3.31 1.07 -3.85
N TYR A 45 -2.72 2.25 -4.01
CA TYR A 45 -2.37 2.83 -5.30
C TYR A 45 -0.91 2.51 -5.61
N ILE A 46 -0.65 2.01 -6.81
CA ILE A 46 0.71 1.76 -7.30
C ILE A 46 1.01 2.80 -8.37
N TYR A 47 2.06 3.59 -8.15
CA TYR A 47 2.54 4.61 -9.06
C TYR A 47 3.92 4.24 -9.59
N THR A 48 4.23 4.71 -10.79
CA THR A 48 5.63 4.83 -11.24
C THR A 48 6.41 5.79 -10.32
N SER A 49 7.74 5.73 -10.35
CA SER A 49 8.61 6.73 -9.72
C SER A 49 8.41 8.16 -10.23
N ALA A 50 7.80 8.35 -11.41
CA ALA A 50 7.40 9.65 -11.92
C ALA A 50 6.08 10.18 -11.30
N GLY A 51 5.36 9.35 -10.55
CA GLY A 51 4.05 9.67 -9.96
C GLY A 51 2.85 9.41 -10.90
N LYS A 52 3.05 8.70 -12.02
CA LYS A 52 1.95 8.23 -12.88
C LYS A 52 1.32 6.98 -12.27
N LEU A 53 0.00 6.95 -12.13
CA LEU A 53 -0.75 5.79 -11.63
C LEU A 53 -0.59 4.61 -12.60
N MET A 54 -0.19 3.46 -12.08
CA MET A 54 -0.05 2.19 -12.81
C MET A 54 -1.20 1.24 -12.51
N GLY A 55 -1.58 1.13 -11.23
CA GLY A 55 -2.57 0.16 -10.78
C GLY A 55 -3.17 0.50 -9.43
N GLN A 56 -4.23 -0.21 -9.08
CA GLN A 56 -4.96 -0.06 -7.83
C GLN A 56 -5.35 -1.45 -7.31
N LEU A 57 -5.23 -1.65 -6.00
CA LEU A 57 -5.66 -2.85 -5.31
C LEU A 57 -6.71 -2.46 -4.26
N GLU A 58 -7.94 -2.93 -4.40
CA GLU A 58 -8.93 -2.78 -3.33
C GLU A 58 -8.48 -3.57 -2.10
N TRP A 59 -8.56 -2.95 -0.93
CA TRP A 59 -8.07 -3.52 0.31
C TRP A 59 -9.19 -3.67 1.34
N ASP A 60 -9.53 -4.91 1.65
CA ASP A 60 -10.63 -5.31 2.54
C ASP A 60 -10.18 -6.33 3.62
N LYS A 61 -8.88 -6.54 3.79
CA LYS A 61 -8.30 -7.67 4.54
C LYS A 61 -7.87 -7.34 5.97
N GLY A 62 -8.14 -6.13 6.44
CA GLY A 62 -7.80 -5.68 7.80
C GLY A 62 -6.74 -4.59 7.82
N CYS A 63 -6.18 -4.34 9.01
CA CYS A 63 -5.22 -3.26 9.21
C CYS A 63 -3.84 -3.62 8.64
N ILE A 64 -3.28 -2.73 7.81
CA ILE A 64 -1.90 -2.83 7.33
C ILE A 64 -0.98 -2.20 8.38
N ILE A 65 -0.01 -2.97 8.88
CA ILE A 65 1.05 -2.44 9.74
C ILE A 65 2.16 -1.80 8.91
N LYS A 66 2.54 -2.44 7.80
CA LYS A 66 3.63 -1.96 6.95
C LYS A 66 3.51 -2.47 5.51
N MET A 67 4.00 -1.66 4.58
CA MET A 67 4.25 -2.06 3.19
C MET A 67 5.74 -1.99 2.86
N GLY A 68 6.17 -2.78 1.89
CA GLY A 68 7.54 -2.78 1.37
C GLY A 68 7.59 -3.41 -0.01
N TRP A 69 8.75 -3.37 -0.66
CA TRP A 69 8.97 -4.02 -1.94
C TRP A 69 10.09 -5.03 -1.83
N THR A 70 9.98 -6.14 -2.55
CA THR A 70 11.09 -7.07 -2.76
C THR A 70 11.99 -6.57 -3.89
N ASP A 71 13.19 -7.15 -4.01
CA ASP A 71 14.09 -6.89 -5.14
C ASP A 71 13.55 -7.42 -6.48
N ALA A 72 12.52 -8.27 -6.44
CA ALA A 72 11.80 -8.78 -7.61
C ALA A 72 10.54 -7.96 -7.93
N GLU A 73 10.46 -6.71 -7.47
CA GLU A 73 9.33 -5.79 -7.68
C GLU A 73 7.97 -6.32 -7.23
N GLN A 74 7.95 -7.14 -6.18
CA GLN A 74 6.70 -7.57 -5.55
C GLN A 74 6.37 -6.69 -4.36
N LEU A 75 5.13 -6.24 -4.27
CA LEU A 75 4.64 -5.45 -3.15
C LEU A 75 4.34 -6.38 -1.97
N VAL A 76 5.06 -6.18 -0.87
CA VAL A 76 4.85 -6.84 0.42
C VAL A 76 3.87 -6.02 1.25
N VAL A 77 2.80 -6.65 1.71
CA VAL A 77 1.83 -6.06 2.64
C VAL A 77 1.77 -6.90 3.91
N VAL A 78 2.13 -6.29 5.04
CA VAL A 78 2.15 -6.93 6.36
C VAL A 78 0.92 -6.51 7.15
N MET A 79 0.10 -7.49 7.54
CA MET A 79 -1.14 -7.30 8.29
C MET A 79 -0.93 -7.49 9.79
N GLU A 80 -1.83 -6.89 10.58
CA GLU A 80 -1.77 -6.95 12.04
C GLU A 80 -2.04 -8.35 12.62
N ASP A 81 -2.75 -9.20 11.88
CA ASP A 81 -3.04 -10.58 12.23
C ASP A 81 -1.88 -11.56 11.99
N GLY A 82 -0.73 -11.05 11.51
CA GLY A 82 0.47 -11.84 11.25
C GLY A 82 0.53 -12.47 9.86
N TYR A 83 -0.48 -12.25 9.01
CA TYR A 83 -0.42 -12.62 7.60
C TYR A 83 0.36 -11.59 6.78
N ILE A 84 1.04 -12.08 5.74
CA ILE A 84 1.75 -11.30 4.75
C ILE A 84 1.20 -11.66 3.39
N ARG A 85 0.97 -10.64 2.55
CA ARG A 85 0.65 -10.80 1.14
C ARG A 85 1.76 -10.25 0.27
N LEU A 86 2.13 -11.01 -0.75
CA LEU A 86 3.02 -10.58 -1.83
C LEU A 86 2.19 -10.40 -3.07
N TYR A 87 2.10 -9.17 -3.57
CA TYR A 87 1.43 -8.83 -4.81
C TYR A 87 2.45 -8.67 -5.93
N ASP A 88 2.13 -9.20 -7.10
CA ASP A 88 2.83 -8.82 -8.33
C ASP A 88 2.25 -7.53 -8.94
N ILE A 89 2.80 -7.12 -10.08
CA ILE A 89 2.34 -5.94 -10.81
C ILE A 89 0.97 -6.11 -11.48
N HIS A 90 0.51 -7.36 -11.65
CA HIS A 90 -0.78 -7.70 -12.25
C HIS A 90 -1.91 -7.73 -11.21
N GLY A 91 -1.55 -7.72 -9.92
CA GLY A 91 -2.47 -7.76 -8.78
C GLY A 91 -2.72 -9.18 -8.27
N ASP A 92 -2.07 -10.18 -8.84
CA ASP A 92 -2.08 -11.53 -8.29
C ASP A 92 -1.27 -11.56 -7.00
N PHE A 93 -1.70 -12.39 -6.04
CA PHE A 93 -1.04 -12.44 -4.75
C PHE A 93 -0.83 -13.85 -4.22
N THR A 94 0.24 -13.99 -3.43
CA THR A 94 0.44 -15.13 -2.54
C THR A 94 0.34 -14.66 -1.10
N GLN A 95 -0.11 -15.53 -0.19
CA GLN A 95 -0.28 -15.22 1.22
C GLN A 95 0.42 -16.28 2.07
N PHE A 96 1.13 -15.83 3.12
CA PHE A 96 1.71 -16.71 4.14
C PHE A 96 1.62 -16.04 5.52
N SER A 97 1.84 -16.80 6.58
CA SER A 97 1.83 -16.31 7.97
C SER A 97 3.24 -16.34 8.55
N LEU A 98 3.58 -15.35 9.39
CA LEU A 98 4.84 -15.35 10.17
C LEU A 98 4.77 -16.20 11.44
N GLY A 99 3.61 -16.77 11.77
CA GLY A 99 3.41 -17.64 12.92
C GLY A 99 2.80 -18.99 12.55
N LYS A 100 2.96 -20.00 13.43
CA LYS A 100 2.13 -21.21 13.36
C LYS A 100 0.69 -20.83 13.72
N VAL A 101 -0.22 -21.02 12.77
CA VAL A 101 -1.66 -21.01 13.01
C VAL A 101 -2.05 -22.32 13.68
#